data_AF-A0A7J8EZ69-F1
#
_entry.id   AF-A0A7J8EZ69-F1
#
_cell.length_a   1.000
_cell.length_b   1.000
_cell.length_c   1.000
_cell.angle_alpha   90.00
_cell.angle_beta   90.00
_cell.angle_gamma   90.00
#
_symmetry.space_group_name_H-M   'P 1'
#
loop_
_entity.id
_entity.type
_entity.pdbx_description
1 polymer ?
#
loop_
_entity_poly.entity_id
_entity_poly.type
_entity_poly.pdbx_seq_one_letter_code
_entity_poly.pdbx_strand_id
1 'polypeptide(L)'
;MEKENKKMRDKARKEKNELVRQLVAFIRKRDKRVQAHRKLVEEQNAEKARKAEEMRRQQKLRQAKLAEQYKEQSWMTVADLEKELREMEARYEKEFGDGSDEDEGEEHEFKDGPDGKDSDEAEDAELYDDLYCPACDKSFKTEKA
;
A
#
# COMPACT_ATOMS: atom_id res chain seq x y z
N MET A 1 2.60 -11.08 -51.48
CA MET A 1 2.63 -9.78 -52.18
C MET A 1 2.19 -8.58 -51.33
N GLU A 2 0.91 -8.30 -51.09
CA GLU A 2 0.50 -7.03 -50.42
C GLU A 2 1.05 -6.86 -48.99
N LYS A 3 1.07 -7.95 -48.21
CA LYS A 3 1.64 -7.97 -46.85
C LYS A 3 3.16 -7.74 -46.86
N GLU A 4 3.88 -8.23 -47.86
CA GLU A 4 5.32 -8.04 -48.00
C GLU A 4 5.64 -6.60 -48.44
N ASN A 5 4.86 -6.05 -49.38
CA ASN A 5 4.97 -4.64 -49.78
C ASN A 5 4.67 -3.69 -48.62
N LYS A 6 3.75 -4.05 -47.72
CA LYS A 6 3.50 -3.28 -46.49
C LYS A 6 4.71 -3.33 -45.55
N LYS A 7 5.27 -4.52 -45.30
CA LYS A 7 6.48 -4.68 -44.47
C LYS A 7 7.67 -3.88 -45.01
N MET A 8 7.90 -3.91 -46.32
CA MET A 8 8.97 -3.13 -46.97
C MET A 8 8.78 -1.62 -46.79
N ARG A 9 7.55 -1.13 -46.96
CA ARG A 9 7.23 0.30 -46.71
C ARG A 9 7.41 0.69 -45.25
N ASP A 10 7.01 -0.18 -44.31
CA ASP A 10 7.17 0.08 -42.88
C ASP A 10 8.63 0.08 -42.46
N LYS A 11 9.44 -0.84 -43.00
CA LYS A 11 10.88 -0.88 -42.79
C LYS A 11 11.57 0.38 -43.31
N ALA A 12 11.29 0.77 -44.56
CA ALA A 12 11.85 2.00 -45.14
C ALA A 12 11.46 3.27 -44.35
N ARG A 13 10.22 3.32 -43.83
CA ARG A 13 9.78 4.41 -42.94
C ARG A 13 10.57 4.44 -41.64
N LYS A 14 10.79 3.29 -41.01
CA LYS A 14 11.61 3.18 -39.78
C LYS A 14 13.06 3.60 -40.02
N GLU A 15 13.66 3.12 -41.11
CA GLU A 15 15.04 3.46 -41.49
C GLU A 15 15.20 4.96 -41.74
N LYS A 16 14.28 5.59 -42.48
CA LYS A 16 14.27 7.05 -42.67
C LYS A 16 14.21 7.78 -41.32
N ASN A 17 13.31 7.38 -40.43
CA ASN A 17 13.18 8.03 -39.12
C ASN A 17 14.46 7.88 -38.28
N GLU A 18 15.11 6.72 -38.35
CA GLU A 18 16.36 6.48 -37.64
C GLU A 18 17.50 7.31 -38.23
N LEU A 19 17.61 7.42 -39.56
CA LEU A 19 18.57 8.32 -40.20
C LEU A 19 18.35 9.79 -39.81
N VAL A 20 17.09 10.22 -39.72
CA VAL A 20 16.76 11.57 -39.24
C VAL A 20 17.19 11.77 -37.79
N ARG A 21 16.97 10.78 -36.91
CA ARG A 21 17.46 10.84 -35.52
C ARG A 21 18.98 10.91 -35.45
N GLN A 22 19.68 10.12 -36.25
CA GLN A 22 21.14 10.15 -36.34
C GLN A 22 21.64 11.51 -36.83
N LEU A 23 21.00 12.09 -37.85
CA LEU A 23 21.33 13.44 -38.34
C LEU A 23 21.12 14.50 -37.25
N VAL A 24 19.98 14.47 -36.55
CA VAL A 24 19.69 15.40 -35.45
C VAL A 24 20.72 15.22 -34.32
N ALA A 25 21.07 13.98 -33.97
CA ALA A 25 22.08 13.70 -32.96
C ALA A 25 23.46 14.24 -33.38
N PHE A 26 23.83 14.09 -34.66
CA PHE A 26 25.08 14.64 -35.20
C PHE A 26 25.10 16.17 -35.12
N ILE A 27 24.02 16.84 -35.52
CA ILE A 27 23.91 18.30 -35.42
C ILE A 27 23.97 18.75 -33.97
N ARG A 28 23.23 18.11 -33.06
CA ARG A 28 23.24 18.42 -31.61
C ARG A 28 24.63 18.22 -30.99
N LYS A 29 25.38 17.22 -31.44
CA LYS A 29 26.78 17.01 -31.01
C LYS A 29 27.70 18.14 -31.48
N ARG A 30 27.41 18.80 -32.60
CA ARG A 30 28.28 19.83 -33.20
C ARG A 30 27.86 21.25 -32.85
N ASP A 31 26.59 21.49 -32.52
CA ASP A 31 26.08 22.81 -32.13
C ASP A 31 26.63 23.22 -30.74
N LYS A 32 27.45 24.29 -30.74
CA LYS A 32 28.09 24.83 -29.53
C LYS A 32 27.08 25.32 -28.48
N ARG A 33 25.91 25.83 -28.90
CA ARG A 33 24.86 26.30 -27.98
C ARG A 33 24.24 25.13 -27.22
N VAL A 34 23.97 24.04 -27.93
CA VAL A 34 23.44 22.80 -27.33
C VAL A 34 24.47 22.18 -26.38
N GLN A 35 25.75 22.20 -26.73
CA GLN A 35 26.81 21.75 -25.82
C GLN A 35 26.89 22.61 -24.54
N ALA A 36 26.83 23.93 -24.66
CA ALA A 36 26.85 24.84 -23.51
C ALA A 36 25.65 24.61 -22.59
N HIS A 37 24.45 24.51 -23.15
CA HIS A 37 23.25 24.21 -22.39
C HIS A 37 23.31 22.82 -21.74
N ARG A 38 23.83 21.80 -22.45
CA ARG A 38 24.01 20.46 -21.89
C ARG A 38 24.92 20.47 -20.66
N LYS A 39 26.05 21.18 -20.73
CA LYS A 39 26.97 21.34 -19.59
C LYS A 39 26.30 22.03 -18.41
N LEU A 40 25.58 23.12 -18.66
CA LEU A 40 24.85 23.84 -17.61
C LEU A 40 23.79 22.96 -16.92
N VAL A 41 23.04 22.16 -17.69
CA VAL A 41 22.06 21.23 -17.11
C VAL A 41 22.75 20.11 -16.33
N GLU A 42 23.89 19.60 -16.82
CA GLU A 42 24.67 18.59 -16.13
C GLU A 42 25.22 19.10 -14.79
N GLU A 43 25.74 20.33 -14.76
CA GLU A 43 26.17 21.01 -13.53
C GLU A 43 25.03 21.22 -12.53
N GLN A 44 23.87 21.70 -13.00
CA GLN A 44 22.69 21.84 -12.15
C GLN A 44 22.19 20.50 -11.59
N ASN A 45 22.24 19.45 -12.39
CA ASN A 45 21.85 18.11 -11.95
C ASN A 45 22.84 17.54 -10.95
N ALA A 46 24.14 17.76 -11.15
CA ALA A 46 25.18 17.39 -10.20
C ALA A 46 25.02 18.14 -8.87
N GLU A 47 24.73 19.44 -8.90
CA GLU A 47 24.47 20.23 -7.69
C GLU A 47 23.23 19.72 -6.93
N LYS A 48 22.13 19.46 -7.65
CA LYS A 48 20.93 18.87 -7.06
C LYS A 48 21.19 17.49 -6.46
N ALA A 49 21.98 16.66 -7.13
CA ALA A 49 22.34 15.34 -6.64
C ALA A 49 23.17 15.43 -5.34
N ARG A 50 24.15 16.34 -5.27
CA ARG A 50 24.95 16.57 -4.05
C ARG A 50 24.08 17.05 -2.89
N LYS A 51 23.19 18.02 -3.13
CA LYS A 51 22.23 18.50 -2.11
C LYS A 51 21.30 17.39 -1.64
N ALA A 52 20.81 16.54 -2.56
CA ALA A 52 19.95 15.41 -2.20
C ALA A 52 20.70 14.37 -1.34
N GLU A 53 21.97 14.09 -1.63
CA GLU A 53 22.80 13.21 -0.83
C GLU A 53 23.04 13.76 0.58
N GLU A 54 23.38 15.06 0.69
CA GLU A 54 23.56 15.74 1.97
C GLU A 54 22.27 15.72 2.80
N MET A 55 21.12 16.01 2.19
CA MET A 55 19.82 15.95 2.86
C MET A 55 19.50 14.53 3.33
N ARG A 56 19.80 13.52 2.51
CA ARG A 56 19.64 12.10 2.89
C ARG A 56 20.52 11.74 4.07
N ARG A 57 21.77 12.21 4.10
CA ARG A 57 22.69 11.99 5.21
C ARG A 57 22.19 12.68 6.49
N GLN A 58 21.74 13.92 6.40
CA GLN A 58 21.16 14.65 7.53
C GLN A 58 19.87 14.00 8.03
N GLN A 59 19.02 13.47 7.14
CA GLN A 59 17.82 12.75 7.54
C GLN A 59 18.16 11.48 8.30
N LYS A 60 19.14 10.68 7.83
CA LYS A 60 19.62 9.50 8.56
C LYS A 60 20.16 9.86 9.95
N LEU A 61 20.97 10.92 10.04
CA LEU A 61 21.49 11.39 11.33
C LEU A 61 20.38 11.88 12.26
N ARG A 62 19.37 12.59 11.74
CA ARG A 62 18.22 13.03 12.53
C ARG A 62 17.39 11.84 13.01
N GLN A 63 17.15 10.85 12.15
CA GLN A 63 16.45 9.62 12.53
C GLN A 63 17.21 8.83 13.58
N ALA A 64 18.54 8.70 13.44
CA ALA A 64 19.38 8.04 14.44
C ALA A 64 19.33 8.78 15.79
N LYS A 65 19.46 10.11 15.79
CA LYS A 65 19.32 10.93 17.01
C LYS A 65 17.93 10.81 17.64
N LEU A 66 16.87 10.77 16.83
CA LEU A 66 15.52 10.60 17.33
C LEU A 66 15.35 9.20 17.93
N ALA A 67 15.92 8.16 17.33
CA ALA A 67 15.92 6.80 17.88
C ALA A 67 16.73 6.70 19.19
N GLU A 68 17.88 7.40 19.31
CA GLU A 68 18.64 7.49 20.56
C GLU A 68 17.87 8.24 21.66
N GLN A 69 17.14 9.30 21.30
CA GLN A 69 16.32 10.08 22.22
C GLN A 69 14.96 9.45 22.51
N TYR A 70 14.55 8.47 21.70
CA TYR A 70 13.34 7.70 21.90
C TYR A 70 13.53 6.84 23.15
N LYS A 71 13.20 7.42 24.30
CA LYS A 71 12.86 6.67 25.50
C LYS A 71 11.44 6.16 25.30
N GLU A 72 11.28 4.84 25.34
CA GLU A 72 9.97 4.19 25.40
C GLU A 72 9.10 4.92 26.42
N GLN A 73 7.93 5.40 25.99
CA GLN A 73 6.99 6.07 26.89
C GLN A 73 6.56 5.07 27.98
N SER A 74 6.97 5.33 29.22
CA SER A 74 6.90 4.39 30.35
C SER A 74 5.51 4.15 30.94
N TRP A 75 4.42 4.50 30.24
CA TRP A 75 3.09 4.46 30.87
C TRP A 75 2.47 3.06 30.91
N MET A 76 3.04 2.08 30.22
CA MET A 76 2.89 0.65 30.54
C MET A 76 4.21 -0.01 30.17
N THR A 77 4.97 -0.49 31.15
CA THR A 77 6.12 -1.33 30.79
C THR A 77 5.58 -2.59 30.10
N VAL A 78 6.33 -3.19 29.17
CA VAL A 78 5.89 -4.41 28.48
C VAL A 78 5.49 -5.50 29.48
N ALA A 79 6.11 -5.52 30.67
CA ALA A 79 5.79 -6.41 31.77
C ALA A 79 4.41 -6.15 32.41
N ASP A 80 4.00 -4.89 32.56
CA ASP A 80 2.68 -4.54 33.11
C ASP A 80 1.57 -4.92 32.12
N LEU A 81 1.79 -4.67 30.83
CA LEU A 81 0.87 -5.07 29.76
C LEU A 81 0.76 -6.60 29.65
N GLU A 82 1.88 -7.32 29.76
CA GLU A 82 1.90 -8.80 29.76
C GLU A 82 1.15 -9.38 30.97
N LYS A 83 1.24 -8.70 32.12
CA LYS A 83 0.48 -9.09 33.31
C LYS A 83 -1.02 -8.88 33.11
N GLU A 84 -1.44 -7.74 32.59
CA GLU A 84 -2.86 -7.48 32.27
C GLU A 84 -3.41 -8.45 31.23
N LEU A 85 -2.61 -8.82 30.22
CA LEU A 85 -2.96 -9.84 29.22
C LEU A 85 -3.18 -11.20 29.87
N ARG A 86 -2.26 -11.67 30.72
CA ARG A 86 -2.43 -12.93 31.46
C ARG A 86 -3.65 -12.92 32.37
N GLU A 87 -3.96 -11.78 33.00
CA GLU A 87 -5.17 -11.64 33.82
C GLU A 87 -6.45 -11.69 32.98
N MET A 88 -6.44 -11.13 31.76
CA MET A 88 -7.55 -11.23 30.81
C MET A 88 -7.73 -12.65 30.29
N GLU A 89 -6.64 -13.32 29.89
CA GLU A 89 -6.64 -14.71 29.42
C GLU A 89 -7.18 -15.66 30.49
N ALA A 90 -6.73 -15.52 31.74
CA ALA A 90 -7.23 -16.34 32.85
C ALA A 90 -8.72 -16.09 33.16
N ARG A 91 -9.21 -14.86 32.99
CA ARG A 91 -10.66 -14.58 33.09
C ARG A 91 -11.43 -15.20 31.94
N TYR A 92 -10.90 -15.11 30.73
CA TYR A 92 -11.53 -15.68 29.54
C TYR A 92 -11.57 -17.21 29.59
N GLU A 93 -10.48 -17.86 29.99
CA GLU A 93 -10.43 -19.31 30.24
C GLU A 93 -11.39 -19.73 31.35
N LYS A 94 -11.60 -18.89 32.37
CA LYS A 94 -12.60 -19.18 33.41
C LYS A 94 -14.05 -19.00 32.92
N GLU A 95 -14.31 -18.05 32.03
CA GLU A 95 -15.66 -17.74 31.53
C GLU A 95 -16.05 -18.59 30.31
N PHE A 96 -15.07 -19.03 29.51
CA PHE A 96 -15.27 -19.71 28.23
C PHE A 96 -14.40 -20.96 28.02
N GLY A 97 -13.49 -21.29 28.95
CA GLY A 97 -12.67 -22.51 28.89
C GLY A 97 -13.46 -23.73 29.35
N ASP A 98 -14.23 -24.29 28.42
CA ASP A 98 -14.81 -25.61 28.56
C ASP A 98 -13.67 -26.66 28.49
N GLY A 99 -13.50 -27.40 29.58
CA GLY A 99 -12.34 -28.26 29.81
C GLY A 99 -12.32 -29.46 28.87
N SER A 100 -11.27 -29.55 28.05
CA SER A 100 -10.89 -30.79 27.40
C SER A 100 -9.46 -31.15 27.79
N ASP A 101 -9.35 -31.98 28.83
CA ASP A 101 -8.21 -32.86 29.05
C ASP A 101 -8.75 -34.20 29.59
N GLU A 102 -9.02 -35.09 28.63
CA GLU A 102 -9.03 -36.57 28.62
C GLU A 102 -9.47 -37.36 29.89
N ASP A 103 -10.68 -37.96 29.86
CA ASP A 103 -10.91 -39.40 30.19
C ASP A 103 -12.31 -39.90 29.71
N GLU A 104 -12.27 -40.94 28.87
CA GLU A 104 -13.25 -41.98 28.47
C GLU A 104 -14.78 -41.79 28.54
N GLY A 105 -15.48 -42.04 27.41
CA GLY A 105 -16.79 -42.71 27.43
C GLY A 105 -17.85 -42.34 26.38
N GLU A 106 -17.98 -43.20 25.37
CA GLU A 106 -19.24 -43.60 24.69
C GLU A 106 -19.86 -42.73 23.56
N GLU A 107 -19.72 -43.24 22.32
CA GLU A 107 -20.77 -43.58 21.32
C GLU A 107 -22.00 -42.64 21.21
N HIS A 108 -22.46 -42.11 20.06
CA HIS A 108 -22.84 -42.80 18.83
C HIS A 108 -23.48 -41.79 17.83
N GLU A 109 -23.07 -41.88 16.56
CA GLU A 109 -23.82 -41.65 15.30
C GLU A 109 -24.51 -40.32 14.92
N PHE A 110 -23.93 -39.71 13.87
CA PHE A 110 -24.53 -39.32 12.58
C PHE A 110 -26.08 -39.35 12.45
N LYS A 111 -26.68 -38.18 12.18
CA LYS A 111 -27.92 -38.06 11.37
C LYS A 111 -27.85 -36.83 10.46
N ASP A 112 -27.81 -37.10 9.15
CA ASP A 112 -27.84 -36.14 8.05
C ASP A 112 -29.25 -35.59 7.74
N GLY A 113 -29.33 -34.27 7.47
CA GLY A 113 -30.21 -33.60 6.49
C GLY A 113 -31.68 -33.27 6.85
N PRO A 114 -32.41 -32.50 6.00
CA PRO A 114 -32.27 -31.06 5.69
C PRO A 114 -33.62 -30.26 5.76
N ASP A 115 -33.56 -28.94 5.49
CA ASP A 115 -34.63 -27.96 5.14
C ASP A 115 -35.37 -27.13 6.21
N GLY A 116 -35.43 -25.81 5.98
CA GLY A 116 -36.32 -24.81 6.63
C GLY A 116 -35.59 -23.51 7.04
N LYS A 117 -35.31 -22.53 6.16
CA LYS A 117 -36.20 -21.51 5.56
C LYS A 117 -36.64 -20.38 6.53
N ASP A 118 -36.26 -19.16 6.14
CA ASP A 118 -36.79 -17.83 6.50
C ASP A 118 -36.65 -17.34 7.95
N SER A 119 -35.76 -16.36 8.15
CA SER A 119 -35.89 -15.20 9.06
C SER A 119 -34.48 -14.69 9.35
N ASP A 120 -34.06 -13.58 8.72
CA ASP A 120 -33.09 -12.60 9.28
C ASP A 120 -32.55 -11.57 8.26
N GLU A 121 -33.11 -11.46 7.07
CA GLU A 121 -32.76 -10.35 6.14
C GLU A 121 -33.57 -9.06 6.37
N ALA A 122 -34.47 -9.02 7.36
CA ALA A 122 -35.36 -7.87 7.59
C ALA A 122 -34.85 -6.87 8.65
N GLU A 123 -33.92 -7.27 9.53
CA GLU A 123 -33.48 -6.41 10.65
C GLU A 123 -32.19 -5.63 10.34
N ASP A 124 -31.42 -6.04 9.33
CA ASP A 124 -30.15 -5.41 8.97
C ASP A 124 -30.31 -4.22 8.00
N ALA A 125 -31.52 -3.99 7.49
CA ALA A 125 -31.83 -2.86 6.60
C ALA A 125 -32.22 -1.58 7.35
N GLU A 126 -32.61 -1.66 8.63
CA GLU A 126 -33.07 -0.48 9.40
C GLU A 126 -31.92 0.27 10.10
N LEU A 127 -30.73 -0.32 10.23
CA LEU A 127 -29.59 0.30 10.92
C LEU A 127 -28.74 1.23 10.01
N TYR A 128 -28.80 1.06 8.70
CA TYR A 128 -27.97 1.80 7.74
C TYR A 128 -28.61 3.09 7.20
N ASP A 129 -29.90 3.35 7.50
CA ASP A 129 -30.64 4.53 7.03
C ASP A 129 -30.27 5.85 7.75
N ASP A 130 -29.44 5.81 8.79
CA ASP A 130 -29.08 6.97 9.64
C ASP A 130 -27.58 7.35 9.61
N LEU A 131 -26.94 7.30 8.43
CA LEU A 131 -25.59 7.89 8.30
C LEU A 131 -25.65 9.40 8.56
N TYR A 132 -24.83 9.91 9.48
CA TYR A 132 -24.74 11.33 9.85
C TYR A 132 -23.37 11.92 9.50
N CYS A 133 -23.34 13.15 8.95
CA CYS A 133 -22.10 13.87 8.62
C CYS A 133 -21.78 14.98 9.65
N PRO A 134 -20.73 14.82 10.48
CA PRO A 134 -20.31 15.83 11.46
C PRO A 134 -19.70 17.10 10.85
N ALA A 135 -19.43 17.12 9.54
CA ALA A 135 -18.85 18.29 8.88
C ALA A 135 -19.92 19.30 8.43
N CYS A 136 -21.16 18.86 8.26
CA CYS A 136 -22.26 19.70 7.79
C CYS A 136 -23.56 19.55 8.59
N ASP A 137 -23.52 18.81 9.71
CA ASP A 137 -24.60 18.54 10.65
C ASP A 137 -25.90 18.05 9.99
N LYS A 138 -25.78 17.10 9.04
CA LYS A 138 -26.92 16.55 8.28
C LYS A 138 -26.87 15.03 8.23
N SER A 139 -28.03 14.39 8.31
CA SER A 139 -28.20 12.97 7.99
C SER A 139 -28.34 12.74 6.48
N PHE A 140 -27.73 11.66 6.00
CA PHE A 140 -27.85 11.20 4.62
C PHE A 140 -29.22 10.53 4.45
N LYS A 141 -29.94 10.86 3.37
CA LYS A 141 -31.32 10.38 3.14
C LYS A 141 -31.43 9.20 2.17
N THR A 142 -30.30 8.67 1.71
CA THR A 142 -30.26 7.56 0.76
C THR A 142 -28.95 6.83 0.93
N GLU A 143 -29.03 5.51 1.08
CA GLU A 143 -27.90 4.64 0.85
C GLU A 143 -27.60 4.52 -0.65
N LYS A 144 -26.31 4.54 -0.96
CA LYS A 144 -25.67 4.14 -2.23
C LYS A 144 -25.57 5.24 -3.31
N ALA A 145 -24.31 5.55 -3.61
CA ALA A 145 -23.85 5.92 -4.95
C ALA A 145 -23.37 4.65 -5.66
#